data_AF-A0A142YNG8-F1
#
_entry.id   AF-A0A142YNG8-F1
#
_cell.length_a   1.000
_cell.length_b   1.000
_cell.length_c   1.000
_cell.angle_alpha   90.00
_cell.angle_beta   90.00
_cell.angle_gamma   90.00
#
_symmetry.space_group_name_H-M   'P 1'
#
loop_
_entity.id
_entity.type
_entity.pdbx_description
1 polymer ?
#
loop_
_entity_poly.entity_id
_entity_poly.type
_entity_poly.pdbx_seq_one_letter_code
_entity_poly.pdbx_strand_id
1 'polypeptide(L)'
;MTMPTPRRRSSILGLMLAVALVAWCLALVVHLRNWEARRVEMYRQRDESLLLLEAARGDLAAAAHPAADFVVRDAGTGRTADWRLEVVGREDRDGRRPAAHRAILSGSNGRLASALAPIRVETFGSPSDVPWLDRLLRAYRERGWRYEVVRLPGAGRLPQTP
;
A
#
# COMPACT_ATOMS: atom_id res chain seq x y z
N MET A 1 39.75 20.54 61.55
CA MET A 1 39.64 20.84 60.11
C MET A 1 38.88 19.72 59.43
N THR A 2 37.58 19.90 59.23
CA THR A 2 36.70 18.92 58.57
C THR A 2 36.64 19.24 57.08
N MET A 3 37.21 18.39 56.24
CA MET A 3 37.02 18.52 54.79
C MET A 3 35.56 18.18 54.42
N PRO A 4 34.88 19.02 53.64
CA PRO A 4 33.58 18.65 53.08
C PRO A 4 33.82 17.56 52.03
N THR A 5 33.24 16.37 52.24
CA THR A 5 33.15 15.35 51.19
C THR A 5 32.36 15.93 50.02
N PRO A 6 32.89 15.92 48.79
CA PRO A 6 32.11 16.36 47.63
C PRO A 6 30.97 15.36 47.45
N ARG A 7 29.75 15.77 47.84
CA ARG A 7 28.53 15.00 47.62
C ARG A 7 28.42 14.72 46.13
N ARG A 8 28.52 13.44 45.76
CA ARG A 8 28.16 12.84 44.45
C ARG A 8 26.73 13.24 44.06
N ARG A 9 26.53 14.45 43.55
CA ARG A 9 25.26 14.88 42.94
C ARG A 9 25.19 14.52 41.45
N SER A 10 26.30 14.04 40.88
CA SER A 10 26.44 13.63 39.48
C SER A 10 26.00 12.19 39.18
N SER A 11 25.80 11.32 40.18
CA SER A 11 25.49 9.90 39.94
C SER A 11 24.05 9.64 39.51
N ILE A 12 23.07 10.35 40.09
CA ILE A 12 21.65 10.16 39.77
C ILE A 12 21.36 10.67 38.36
N LEU A 13 21.86 11.85 38.02
CA LEU A 13 21.66 12.44 36.68
C LEU A 13 22.34 11.60 35.58
N GLY A 14 23.55 11.09 35.85
CA GLY A 14 24.23 10.16 34.93
C GLY A 14 23.47 8.85 34.74
N LEU A 15 22.91 8.29 35.82
CA LEU A 15 22.06 7.10 35.75
C LEU A 15 20.77 7.37 34.96
N MET A 16 20.10 8.51 35.19
CA MET A 16 18.89 8.89 34.46
C MET A 16 19.16 9.06 32.96
N LEU A 17 20.27 9.69 32.58
CA LEU A 17 20.67 9.83 31.18
C LEU A 17 20.98 8.46 30.54
N ALA A 18 21.67 7.58 31.25
CA ALA A 18 21.95 6.23 30.76
C ALA A 18 20.66 5.42 30.55
N VAL A 19 19.72 5.47 31.49
CA VAL A 19 18.41 4.81 31.38
C VAL A 19 17.61 5.40 30.21
N ALA A 20 17.59 6.73 30.05
CA ALA A 20 16.91 7.38 28.95
C ALA A 20 17.48 6.97 27.58
N LEU A 21 18.81 6.91 27.47
CA LEU A 21 19.48 6.48 26.24
C LEU A 21 19.17 5.02 25.91
N VAL A 22 19.22 4.12 26.90
CA VAL A 22 18.89 2.70 26.71
C VAL A 22 17.42 2.53 26.30
N ALA A 23 16.50 3.23 26.98
CA ALA A 23 15.08 3.21 26.63
C ALA A 23 14.83 3.72 25.20
N TRP A 24 15.51 4.80 24.81
CA TRP A 24 15.44 5.35 23.45
C TRP A 24 15.97 4.37 22.39
N CYS A 25 17.13 3.74 22.64
CA CYS A 25 17.69 2.72 21.74
C CYS A 25 16.75 1.52 21.59
N LEU A 26 16.17 1.03 22.69
CA LEU A 26 15.21 -0.08 22.66
C LEU A 26 13.94 0.30 21.90
N ALA A 27 13.41 1.51 22.13
CA ALA A 27 12.27 2.03 21.40
C ALA A 27 12.55 2.11 19.88
N LEU A 28 13.74 2.56 19.50
CA LEU A 28 14.17 2.62 18.10
C LEU A 28 14.24 1.22 17.46
N VAL A 29 14.80 0.23 18.16
CA VAL A 29 14.87 -1.16 17.67
C VAL A 29 13.48 -1.76 17.47
N VAL A 30 12.57 -1.57 18.44
CA VAL A 30 11.19 -2.03 18.35
C VAL A 30 10.47 -1.34 17.18
N HIS A 31 10.68 -0.03 17.03
CA HIS A 31 10.11 0.74 15.93
C HIS A 31 10.57 0.21 14.56
N LEU A 32 11.87 -0.04 14.37
CA LEU A 32 12.43 -0.57 13.13
C LEU A 32 11.91 -1.98 12.81
N ARG A 33 11.82 -2.86 13.81
CA ARG A 33 11.26 -4.21 13.64
C ARG A 33 9.80 -4.18 13.20
N ASN A 34 8.99 -3.34 13.86
CA ASN A 34 7.58 -3.19 13.50
C ASN A 34 7.42 -2.59 12.09
N TRP A 35 8.26 -1.63 11.73
CA TRP A 35 8.28 -1.05 10.39
C TRP A 35 8.62 -2.08 9.32
N GLU A 36 9.61 -2.94 9.58
CA GLU A 36 10.04 -4.00 8.66
C GLU A 36 8.96 -5.08 8.50
N ALA A 37 8.37 -5.54 9.60
CA ALA A 37 7.28 -6.52 9.56
C ALA A 37 6.09 -6.02 8.73
N ARG A 38 5.73 -4.75 8.89
CA ARG A 38 4.70 -4.11 8.06
C ARG A 38 5.12 -3.99 6.60
N ARG A 39 6.37 -3.64 6.32
CA ARG A 39 6.89 -3.58 4.94
C ARG A 39 6.77 -4.92 4.22
N VAL A 40 7.13 -6.01 4.90
CA VAL A 40 7.01 -7.37 4.35
C VAL A 40 5.54 -7.72 4.06
N GLU A 41 4.64 -7.49 5.02
CA GLU A 41 3.21 -7.74 4.83
C GLU A 41 2.63 -6.88 3.69
N MET A 42 3.07 -5.64 3.56
CA MET A 42 2.65 -4.74 2.50
C MET A 42 3.08 -5.25 1.11
N TYR A 43 4.30 -5.79 0.97
CA TYR A 43 4.72 -6.40 -0.30
C TYR A 43 3.99 -7.72 -0.56
N ARG A 44 3.68 -8.50 0.47
CA ARG A 44 2.81 -9.67 0.32
C ARG A 44 1.42 -9.29 -0.20
N GLN A 45 0.83 -8.21 0.32
CA GLN A 45 -0.44 -7.66 -0.19
C GLN A 45 -0.34 -7.28 -1.68
N ARG A 46 0.76 -6.65 -2.09
CA ARG A 46 1.00 -6.29 -3.49
C ARG A 46 1.06 -7.53 -4.37
N ASP A 47 1.89 -8.51 -4.02
CA ASP A 47 2.15 -9.69 -4.83
C ASP A 47 0.87 -10.53 -4.99
N GLU A 48 0.11 -10.71 -3.90
CA GLU A 48 -1.18 -11.41 -3.97
C GLU A 48 -2.24 -10.62 -4.75
N SER A 49 -2.25 -9.28 -4.63
CA SER A 49 -3.16 -8.45 -5.45
C SER A 49 -2.83 -8.57 -6.93
N LEU A 50 -1.54 -8.63 -7.29
CA LEU A 50 -1.09 -8.87 -8.66
C LEU A 50 -1.59 -10.23 -9.16
N LEU A 51 -1.41 -11.31 -8.39
CA LEU A 51 -1.90 -12.65 -8.76
C LEU A 51 -3.42 -12.69 -8.94
N LEU A 52 -4.17 -12.02 -8.07
CA LEU A 52 -5.64 -11.94 -8.19
C LEU A 52 -6.07 -11.17 -9.45
N LEU A 53 -5.34 -10.10 -9.80
CA LEU A 53 -5.59 -9.34 -11.03
C LEU A 53 -5.21 -10.14 -12.27
N GLU A 54 -4.11 -10.90 -12.24
CA GLU A 54 -3.71 -11.81 -13.31
C GLU A 54 -4.73 -12.93 -13.52
N ALA A 55 -5.25 -13.52 -12.43
CA ALA A 55 -6.34 -14.50 -12.52
C ALA A 55 -7.63 -13.88 -13.07
N ALA A 56 -7.95 -12.65 -12.65
CA ALA A 56 -9.11 -11.91 -13.15
C ALA A 56 -8.98 -11.50 -14.62
N ARG A 57 -7.76 -11.44 -15.18
CA ARG A 57 -7.54 -11.17 -16.61
C ARG A 57 -8.27 -12.18 -17.49
N GLY A 58 -8.33 -13.44 -17.08
CA GLY A 58 -9.08 -14.48 -17.79
C GLY A 58 -10.59 -14.22 -17.81
N ASP A 59 -11.16 -13.80 -16.67
CA ASP A 59 -12.59 -13.48 -16.58
C ASP A 59 -12.93 -12.19 -17.35
N LEU A 60 -12.03 -11.21 -17.32
CA LEU A 60 -12.20 -9.93 -18.01
C LEU A 60 -12.07 -10.06 -19.52
N ALA A 61 -11.18 -10.92 -20.02
CA ALA A 61 -11.09 -11.24 -21.45
C ALA A 61 -12.33 -12.00 -21.97
N ALA A 62 -13.08 -12.66 -21.08
CA ALA A 62 -14.35 -13.30 -21.40
C ALA A 62 -15.54 -12.32 -21.32
N ALA A 63 -15.49 -11.33 -20.42
CA ALA A 63 -16.55 -10.35 -20.17
C ALA A 63 -16.45 -9.10 -21.07
N ALA A 64 -15.24 -8.65 -21.37
CA ALA A 64 -14.95 -7.61 -22.36
C ALA A 64 -14.50 -8.31 -23.66
N HIS A 65 -14.85 -7.74 -24.82
CA HIS A 65 -14.53 -8.30 -26.13
C HIS A 65 -13.10 -8.89 -26.20
N PRO A 66 -12.85 -9.95 -26.99
CA PRO A 66 -11.55 -10.65 -27.06
C PRO A 66 -10.34 -9.78 -27.47
N ALA A 67 -10.57 -8.51 -27.83
CA ALA A 67 -9.55 -7.49 -28.09
C ALA A 67 -9.18 -6.63 -26.87
N ALA A 68 -9.82 -6.85 -25.71
CA ALA A 68 -9.60 -6.04 -24.52
C ALA A 68 -8.25 -6.33 -23.87
N ASP A 69 -7.28 -5.43 -24.06
CA ASP A 69 -5.94 -5.63 -23.47
C ASP A 69 -5.93 -5.10 -22.03
N PHE A 70 -5.69 -6.01 -21.09
CA PHE A 70 -5.66 -5.73 -19.65
C PHE A 70 -4.21 -5.58 -19.22
N VAL A 71 -3.82 -4.37 -18.84
CA VAL A 71 -2.45 -4.09 -18.42
C VAL A 71 -2.46 -3.78 -16.93
N VAL A 72 -1.71 -4.58 -16.17
CA VAL A 72 -1.32 -4.24 -14.81
C VAL A 72 0.05 -3.58 -14.87
N ARG A 73 0.14 -2.32 -14.44
CA ARG A 73 1.40 -1.58 -14.38
C ARG A 73 1.79 -1.37 -12.93
N ASP A 74 2.99 -1.79 -12.57
CA ASP A 74 3.62 -1.32 -11.34
C ASP A 74 4.06 0.13 -11.57
N ALA A 75 3.37 1.07 -10.91
CA ALA A 75 3.69 2.49 -11.01
C ALA A 75 4.83 2.91 -10.07
N GLY A 76 5.49 1.94 -9.42
CA GLY A 76 6.74 2.11 -8.72
C GLY A 76 6.65 1.77 -7.23
N THR A 77 7.75 1.22 -6.72
CA THR A 77 8.11 1.24 -5.30
C THR A 77 8.91 2.52 -5.07
N GLY A 78 8.30 3.51 -4.41
CA GLY A 78 9.01 4.74 -4.09
C GLY A 78 10.17 4.49 -3.11
N ARG A 79 10.99 5.53 -2.83
CA ARG A 79 11.86 5.56 -1.64
C ARG A 79 11.07 5.40 -0.32
N THR A 80 9.75 5.54 -0.39
CA THR A 80 8.78 5.26 0.65
C THR A 80 8.24 3.84 0.48
N ALA A 81 8.09 3.09 1.59
CA ALA A 81 7.53 1.74 1.57
C ALA A 81 6.03 1.81 1.23
N ASP A 82 5.74 1.95 -0.05
CA ASP A 82 4.42 2.05 -0.66
C ASP A 82 4.42 1.25 -1.99
N TRP A 83 3.25 0.83 -2.44
CA TRP A 83 3.07 0.21 -3.76
C TRP A 83 1.83 0.74 -4.46
N ARG A 84 1.84 0.68 -5.79
CA ARG A 84 0.73 1.11 -6.64
C ARG A 84 0.63 0.22 -7.88
N LEU A 85 -0.53 -0.40 -8.07
CA LEU A 85 -0.88 -1.16 -9.27
C LEU A 85 -1.95 -0.39 -10.04
N GLU A 86 -1.68 -0.07 -11.30
CA GLU A 86 -2.69 0.48 -12.20
C GLU A 86 -3.24 -0.63 -13.10
N VAL A 87 -4.56 -0.72 -13.14
CA VAL A 87 -5.33 -1.66 -13.95
C VAL A 87 -6.02 -0.87 -15.04
N VAL A 88 -5.71 -1.21 -16.30
CA VAL A 88 -6.32 -0.56 -17.48
C VAL A 88 -6.76 -1.63 -18.46
N GLY A 89 -8.06 -1.64 -18.78
CA GLY A 89 -8.62 -2.41 -19.89
C GLY A 89 -8.90 -1.49 -21.08
N ARG A 90 -8.36 -1.80 -22.27
CA ARG A 90 -8.55 -0.99 -23.49
C ARG A 90 -9.40 -1.75 -24.49
N GLU A 91 -10.38 -1.12 -25.15
CA GLU A 91 -11.19 -1.78 -26.20
C GLU A 91 -10.41 -2.16 -27.47
N ASP A 92 -9.25 -1.53 -27.69
CA ASP A 92 -8.42 -1.72 -28.88
C ASP A 92 -6.94 -1.81 -28.48
N ARG A 93 -6.23 -2.78 -29.09
CA ARG A 93 -4.79 -3.03 -28.90
C ARG A 93 -3.95 -1.83 -29.31
N ASP A 94 -4.45 -1.02 -30.25
CA ASP A 94 -3.78 0.20 -30.74
C ASP A 94 -3.87 1.39 -29.77
N GLY A 95 -4.60 1.25 -28.65
CA GLY A 95 -4.67 2.29 -27.61
C GLY A 95 -5.41 3.57 -28.02
N ARG A 96 -6.12 3.55 -29.15
CA ARG A 96 -6.85 4.70 -29.72
C ARG A 96 -8.22 4.94 -29.10
N ARG A 97 -8.77 3.96 -28.38
CA ARG A 97 -10.06 4.07 -27.69
C ARG A 97 -9.88 4.32 -26.18
N PRO A 98 -10.83 5.03 -25.54
CA PRO A 98 -10.82 5.22 -24.09
C PRO A 98 -10.81 3.87 -23.37
N ALA A 99 -10.18 3.83 -22.20
CA ALA A 99 -10.14 2.63 -21.38
C ALA A 99 -11.56 2.21 -20.99
N ALA A 100 -11.94 0.97 -21.33
CA ALA A 100 -13.22 0.38 -20.93
C ALA A 100 -13.28 0.18 -19.40
N HIS A 101 -12.14 -0.08 -18.78
CA HIS A 101 -11.97 -0.30 -17.34
C HIS A 101 -10.74 0.46 -16.86
N ARG A 102 -10.86 1.10 -15.69
CA ARG A 102 -9.72 1.69 -15.00
C ARG A 102 -9.88 1.49 -13.51
N ALA A 103 -8.82 1.00 -12.88
CA ALA A 103 -8.72 0.99 -11.44
C ALA A 103 -7.27 1.20 -10.98
N ILE A 104 -7.10 1.75 -9.79
CA ILE A 104 -5.79 1.92 -9.16
C ILE A 104 -5.88 1.26 -7.78
N LEU A 105 -4.96 0.35 -7.50
CA LEU A 105 -4.80 -0.27 -6.20
C LEU A 105 -3.52 0.29 -5.58
N SER A 106 -3.55 0.64 -4.30
CA SER A 106 -2.36 1.12 -3.60
C SER A 106 -2.33 0.74 -2.14
N GLY A 107 -1.13 0.54 -1.61
CA GLY A 107 -0.89 0.27 -0.21
C GLY A 107 0.27 1.11 0.31
N SER A 108 0.24 1.41 1.62
CA SER A 108 1.25 2.23 2.28
C SER A 108 1.61 1.68 3.66
N ASN A 109 2.90 1.69 3.98
CA ASN A 109 3.40 1.34 5.30
C ASN A 109 3.10 2.43 6.36
N GLY A 110 2.65 3.61 5.95
CA GLY A 110 2.28 4.72 6.85
C GLY A 110 3.48 5.27 7.62
N ARG A 111 3.93 6.48 7.27
CA ARG A 111 5.21 7.05 7.73
C ARG A 111 5.37 7.16 9.27
N LEU A 112 4.28 7.10 10.04
CA LEU A 112 4.25 7.09 11.51
C LEU A 112 3.12 6.21 12.08
N ALA A 113 2.58 5.29 11.29
CA ALA A 113 1.43 4.50 11.70
C ALA A 113 1.84 3.33 12.61
N SER A 114 0.91 2.87 13.46
CA SER A 114 1.06 1.61 14.22
C SER A 114 0.72 0.38 13.38
N ALA A 115 -0.07 0.54 12.32
CA ALA A 115 -0.51 -0.50 11.41
C ALA A 115 -0.42 -0.03 9.94
N LEU A 116 -0.56 -0.96 9.00
CA LEU A 116 -0.67 -0.63 7.58
C LEU A 116 -1.90 0.25 7.32
N ALA A 117 -1.76 1.17 6.37
CA ALA A 117 -2.90 1.89 5.83
C ALA A 117 -3.84 0.91 5.11
N PRO A 118 -5.16 1.18 5.06
CA PRO A 118 -6.06 0.40 4.22
C PRO A 118 -5.59 0.38 2.76
N ILE A 119 -5.75 -0.76 2.09
CA ILE A 119 -5.53 -0.86 0.65
C ILE A 119 -6.57 0.01 -0.05
N ARG A 120 -6.12 1.00 -0.82
CA ARG A 120 -7.01 1.90 -1.53
C ARG A 120 -7.26 1.38 -2.93
N VAL A 121 -8.53 1.15 -3.26
CA VAL A 121 -9.00 0.70 -4.58
C VAL A 121 -9.80 1.84 -5.20
N GLU A 122 -9.17 2.58 -6.11
CA GLU A 122 -9.80 3.68 -6.84
C GLU A 122 -10.41 3.12 -8.12
N THR A 123 -11.72 3.25 -8.30
CA THR A 123 -12.45 2.77 -9.49
C THR A 123 -13.07 3.93 -10.25
N PHE A 124 -13.18 3.80 -11.56
CA PHE A 124 -13.73 4.86 -12.43
C PHE A 124 -15.17 4.57 -12.86
N GLY A 125 -15.75 3.48 -12.36
CA GLY A 125 -17.19 3.23 -12.37
C GLY A 125 -17.73 2.44 -13.56
N SER A 126 -16.91 1.65 -14.24
CA SER A 126 -17.36 0.79 -15.35
C SER A 126 -18.24 -0.35 -14.81
N PRO A 127 -19.41 -0.67 -15.41
CA PRO A 127 -20.25 -1.79 -14.96
C PRO A 127 -19.53 -3.14 -14.99
N SER A 128 -18.62 -3.31 -15.94
CA SER A 128 -17.71 -4.44 -16.11
C SER A 128 -16.60 -4.52 -15.05
N ASP A 129 -16.47 -3.51 -14.18
CA ASP A 129 -15.56 -3.59 -13.04
C ASP A 129 -16.06 -4.55 -11.96
N VAL A 130 -17.39 -4.76 -11.87
CA VAL A 130 -18.05 -5.45 -10.74
C VAL A 130 -17.53 -6.88 -10.51
N PRO A 131 -17.42 -7.77 -11.52
CA PRO A 131 -17.13 -9.18 -11.25
C PRO A 131 -15.72 -9.43 -10.69
N TRP A 132 -14.70 -8.77 -11.25
CA TRP A 132 -13.32 -8.92 -10.78
C TRP A 132 -13.08 -8.14 -9.49
N LEU A 133 -13.71 -6.96 -9.35
CA LEU A 133 -13.63 -6.17 -8.12
C LEU A 133 -14.24 -6.94 -6.95
N ASP A 134 -15.40 -7.57 -7.12
CA ASP A 134 -16.01 -8.38 -6.07
C ASP A 134 -15.14 -9.55 -5.63
N ARG A 135 -14.45 -10.21 -6.58
CA ARG A 135 -13.50 -11.28 -6.28
C ARG A 135 -12.31 -10.74 -5.47
N LEU A 136 -11.74 -9.62 -5.89
CA LEU A 136 -10.63 -8.97 -5.20
C LEU A 136 -11.02 -8.56 -3.78
N LEU A 137 -12.15 -7.87 -3.61
CA LEU A 137 -12.60 -7.40 -2.31
C LEU A 137 -12.98 -8.56 -1.38
N ARG A 138 -13.51 -9.65 -1.92
CA ARG A 138 -13.75 -10.89 -1.16
C ARG A 138 -12.44 -11.48 -0.65
N ALA A 139 -11.42 -11.59 -1.51
CA ALA A 139 -10.11 -12.09 -1.13
C ALA A 139 -9.46 -11.23 -0.03
N TYR A 140 -9.64 -9.91 -0.07
CA TYR A 140 -9.17 -9.00 0.98
C TYR A 140 -9.90 -9.22 2.30
N ARG A 141 -11.23 -9.36 2.29
CA ARG A 141 -12.01 -9.67 3.51
C ARG A 141 -11.62 -10.99 4.14
N GLU A 142 -11.47 -12.05 3.34
CA GLU A 142 -11.07 -13.39 3.81
C GLU A 142 -9.71 -13.37 4.51
N ARG A 143 -8.82 -12.47 4.09
CA ARG A 143 -7.48 -12.28 4.67
C ARG A 143 -7.45 -11.30 5.84
N GLY A 144 -8.59 -10.70 6.18
CA GLY A 144 -8.67 -9.66 7.22
C GLY A 144 -7.97 -8.36 6.84
N TRP A 145 -7.71 -8.13 5.55
CA TRP A 145 -7.08 -6.89 5.09
C TRP A 145 -8.08 -5.75 5.06
N ARG A 146 -7.65 -4.60 5.56
CA ARG A 146 -8.43 -3.36 5.50
C ARG A 146 -8.32 -2.79 4.09
N TYR A 147 -9.44 -2.36 3.53
CA TYR A 147 -9.47 -1.71 2.23
C TYR A 147 -10.52 -0.60 2.18
N GLU A 148 -10.32 0.33 1.26
CA GLU A 148 -11.23 1.43 0.97
C GLU A 148 -11.48 1.48 -0.54
N VAL A 149 -12.75 1.49 -0.95
CA VAL A 149 -13.13 1.64 -2.36
C VAL A 149 -13.53 3.08 -2.60
N VAL A 150 -12.76 3.78 -3.44
CA VAL A 150 -13.02 5.17 -3.80
C VAL A 150 -13.49 5.23 -5.24
N ARG A 151 -14.73 5.68 -5.47
CA ARG A 151 -15.22 5.91 -6.83
C ARG A 151 -14.83 7.30 -7.30
N LEU A 152 -13.91 7.38 -8.26
CA LEU A 152 -13.48 8.66 -8.81
C LEU A 152 -14.46 9.12 -9.90
N PRO A 153 -14.92 10.38 -9.86
CA PRO A 153 -15.75 10.94 -10.92
C PRO A 153 -14.91 11.09 -12.20
N GLY A 154 -15.25 10.36 -13.25
CA GLY A 154 -14.64 10.55 -14.57
C GLY A 154 -14.34 9.26 -15.31
N ALA A 155 -15.38 8.57 -15.78
CA ALA A 155 -15.26 7.44 -16.71
C ALA A 155 -14.86 7.86 -18.15
N GLY A 156 -14.31 9.06 -18.40
CA GLY A 156 -14.32 9.60 -19.78
C GLY A 156 -13.21 10.53 -20.22
N ARG A 157 -12.21 10.89 -19.40
CA ARG A 157 -11.09 11.72 -19.88
C ARG A 157 -9.77 11.18 -19.35
N LEU A 158 -8.97 10.65 -20.27
CA LEU A 158 -7.54 10.53 -20.09
C LEU A 158 -7.00 11.92 -19.70
N PRO A 159 -6.15 12.07 -18.66
CA PRO A 159 -5.20 13.17 -18.71
C PRO A 159 -4.40 12.93 -20.01
N GLN A 160 -4.45 13.91 -20.92
CA GLN A 160 -3.54 13.90 -22.06
C GLN A 160 -2.14 13.92 -21.45
N THR A 161 -1.43 12.79 -21.53
CA THR A 161 0.02 12.81 -21.34
C THR A 161 0.59 13.72 -22.42
N PRO A 162 1.44 14.70 -22.07
CA PRO A 162 2.16 15.52 -23.05
C PRO A 162 3.09 14.68 -23.92
#